data_AF-A0A6C0JPI3-F1
#
_entry.id   AF-A0A6C0JPI3-F1
#
_cell.length_a   1.000
_cell.length_b   1.000
_cell.length_c   1.000
_cell.angle_alpha   90.00
_cell.angle_beta   90.00
_cell.angle_gamma   90.00
#
_symmetry.space_group_name_H-M   'P 1'
#
loop_
_entity.id
_entity.type
_entity.pdbx_description
1 polymer ?
#
loop_
_entity_poly.entity_id
_entity_poly.type
_entity_poly.pdbx_seq_one_letter_code
_entity_poly.pdbx_strand_id
1 'polypeptide(L)'
;MEDITKPSITRLARRAGVKSVSDDCFNAIRHLIANRLDELILAALIVNSEHQTKTLMSDDVYDAFSLIGQNVTQSSDLGTSTCSK
;
A
#
# COMPACT_ATOMS: atom_id res chain seq x y z
N MET A 1 -9.33 7.99 10.44
CA MET A 1 -8.46 8.35 9.29
C MET A 1 -9.18 9.37 8.41
N GLU A 2 -9.27 10.62 8.89
CA GLU A 2 -9.90 11.71 8.15
C GLU A 2 -8.95 12.37 7.13
N ASP A 3 -7.65 12.06 7.22
CA ASP A 3 -6.61 12.59 6.35
C ASP A 3 -6.75 12.13 4.89
N ILE A 4 -7.39 10.97 4.65
CA ILE A 4 -7.79 10.57 3.31
C ILE A 4 -9.03 11.35 2.90
N THR A 5 -8.78 12.42 2.16
CA THR A 5 -9.81 13.38 1.73
C THR A 5 -10.74 12.78 0.65
N LYS A 6 -12.01 13.22 0.64
CA LYS A 6 -12.99 12.79 -0.39
C LYS A 6 -12.46 12.98 -1.83
N PRO A 7 -11.81 14.10 -2.20
CA PRO A 7 -11.24 14.26 -3.54
C PRO A 7 -10.21 13.19 -3.89
N SER A 8 -9.44 12.69 -2.93
CA SER A 8 -8.42 11.65 -3.17
C SER A 8 -9.06 10.30 -3.53
N ILE A 9 -10.10 9.91 -2.80
CA ILE A 9 -10.90 8.72 -3.11
C ILE A 9 -11.59 8.87 -4.47
N THR A 10 -12.16 10.05 -4.76
CA THR A 10 -12.78 10.32 -6.07
C THR A 10 -11.77 10.16 -7.21
N ARG A 11 -10.54 10.68 -7.09
CA ARG A 11 -9.51 10.49 -8.14
C ARG A 11 -9.18 9.02 -8.39
N LEU A 12 -9.08 8.20 -7.33
CA LEU A 12 -8.87 6.75 -7.48
C LEU A 12 -10.06 6.07 -8.15
N ALA A 13 -11.29 6.39 -7.73
CA ALA A 13 -12.51 5.83 -8.32
C ALA A 13 -12.63 6.20 -9.81
N ARG A 14 -12.28 7.46 -10.18
CA ARG A 14 -12.25 7.90 -11.58
C ARG A 14 -11.23 7.13 -12.41
N ARG A 15 -10.04 6.87 -11.87
CA ARG A 15 -9.02 6.03 -12.53
C ARG A 15 -9.52 4.60 -12.76
N ALA A 16 -10.36 4.09 -11.86
CA ALA A 16 -11.04 2.80 -12.02
C ALA A 16 -12.28 2.84 -12.94
N GLY A 17 -12.61 3.98 -13.57
CA GLY A 17 -13.75 4.11 -14.49
C GLY A 17 -15.10 4.38 -13.81
N VAL A 18 -15.13 4.68 -12.50
CA VAL A 18 -16.37 4.94 -11.76
C VAL A 18 -16.95 6.31 -12.12
N LYS A 19 -18.25 6.35 -12.46
CA LYS A 19 -18.99 7.57 -12.86
C LYS A 19 -19.46 8.43 -11.68
N SER A 20 -19.82 7.85 -10.54
CA SER A 20 -20.20 8.59 -9.34
C SER A 20 -19.97 7.71 -8.13
N VAL A 21 -19.55 8.32 -7.03
CA VAL A 21 -19.32 7.64 -5.77
C VAL A 21 -20.36 8.16 -4.78
N SER A 22 -21.07 7.25 -4.10
CA SER A 22 -22.02 7.62 -3.05
C SER A 22 -21.28 8.17 -1.83
N ASP A 23 -21.94 9.04 -1.06
CA ASP A 23 -21.33 9.63 0.13
C ASP A 23 -20.97 8.58 1.20
N ASP A 24 -21.79 7.53 1.34
CA ASP A 24 -21.56 6.44 2.29
C ASP A 24 -20.30 5.62 1.95
N CYS A 25 -19.94 5.55 0.66
CA CYS A 25 -18.76 4.81 0.20
C CYS A 25 -17.46 5.42 0.72
N PHE A 26 -17.39 6.74 0.93
CA PHE A 26 -16.15 7.36 1.40
C PHE A 26 -15.74 6.86 2.79
N ASN A 27 -16.71 6.69 3.69
CA ASN A 27 -16.44 6.17 5.02
C ASN A 27 -16.11 4.68 4.98
N ALA A 28 -16.84 3.89 4.19
CA ALA A 28 -16.54 2.47 4.02
C ALA A 28 -15.13 2.23 3.47
N ILE A 29 -14.72 3.01 2.45
CA ILE A 29 -13.38 2.93 1.85
C ILE A 29 -12.29 3.28 2.88
N ARG A 30 -12.49 4.32 3.69
CA ARG A 30 -11.52 4.68 4.75
C ARG A 30 -11.32 3.56 5.77
N HIS A 31 -12.41 2.93 6.21
CA HIS A 31 -12.34 1.81 7.15
C HIS A 31 -11.62 0.61 6.52
N LEU A 32 -11.92 0.30 5.26
CA LEU A 32 -11.26 -0.79 4.53
C LEU A 32 -9.76 -0.54 4.38
N ILE A 33 -9.35 0.69 4.05
CA ILE A 33 -7.93 1.05 3.96
C ILE A 33 -7.26 0.91 5.32
N ALA A 34 -7.90 1.38 6.41
CA ALA A 34 -7.33 1.30 7.75
C ALA A 34 -7.09 -0.16 8.17
N ASN A 35 -8.13 -1.00 8.06
CA ASN A 35 -8.02 -2.43 8.39
C ASN A 35 -6.93 -3.11 7.56
N ARG A 36 -6.85 -2.79 6.26
CA ARG A 36 -5.84 -3.39 5.39
C ARG A 36 -4.42 -2.92 5.74
N LEU A 37 -4.25 -1.65 6.13
CA LEU A 37 -2.96 -1.14 6.59
C LEU A 37 -2.54 -1.80 7.90
N ASP A 38 -3.45 -2.01 8.84
CA ASP A 38 -3.14 -2.67 10.11
C ASP A 38 -2.63 -4.11 9.89
N GLU A 39 -3.28 -4.87 8.99
CA GLU A 39 -2.83 -6.21 8.59
C GLU A 39 -1.41 -6.18 7.99
N LEU A 40 -1.14 -5.24 7.09
CA LEU A 40 0.15 -5.12 6.41
C LEU A 40 1.27 -4.67 7.37
N ILE A 41 0.99 -3.73 8.25
CA ILE A 41 1.95 -3.23 9.24
C ILE A 41 2.31 -4.35 10.23
N LEU A 42 1.33 -5.14 10.68
CA LEU A 42 1.61 -6.28 11.56
C LEU A 42 2.54 -7.30 10.89
N ALA A 43 2.28 -7.65 9.63
CA ALA A 43 3.16 -8.56 8.89
C ALA A 43 4.57 -7.99 8.71
N ALA A 44 4.69 -6.70 8.37
CA ALA A 44 5.99 -6.04 8.22
C ALA A 44 6.78 -5.98 9.54
N LEU A 45 6.10 -5.76 10.67
CA LEU A 45 6.73 -5.79 11.99
C LEU A 45 7.20 -7.20 12.39
N ILE A 46 6.44 -8.24 12.03
CA ILE A 46 6.85 -9.64 12.26
C ILE A 46 8.14 -9.93 11.47
N VAL A 47 8.18 -9.58 10.18
CA VAL A 47 9.39 -9.75 9.35
C VAL A 47 10.58 -8.96 9.90
N ASN A 48 10.37 -7.70 10.28
CA ASN A 48 11.43 -6.87 10.85
C ASN A 48 12.00 -7.46 12.15
N SER A 49 11.15 -8.08 12.97
CA SER A 49 11.56 -8.81 14.18
C SER A 49 12.43 -10.02 13.86
N GLU A 50 12.11 -10.77 12.80
CA GLU A 50 12.94 -11.90 12.33
C GLU A 50 14.30 -11.43 11.81
N HIS A 51 14.36 -10.26 11.19
CA HIS A 51 15.61 -9.61 10.78
C HIS A 51 16.42 -9.02 11.95
N GLN A 52 15.90 -9.08 13.18
CA GLN A 52 16.55 -8.62 14.42
C GLN A 52 16.96 -7.14 14.37
N THR A 53 16.22 -6.32 13.62
CA THR A 53 16.45 -4.88 13.57
C THR A 53 15.33 -4.12 14.30
N LYS A 54 15.53 -2.83 14.53
CA LYS A 54 14.53 -1.93 15.14
C LYS A 54 14.02 -0.87 14.17
N THR A 55 14.53 -0.90 12.94
CA THR A 55 14.24 0.08 11.90
C THR A 55 13.58 -0.67 10.77
N LEU A 56 12.36 -0.27 10.42
CA LEU A 56 11.61 -0.90 9.34
C LEU A 56 12.18 -0.44 7.99
N MET A 57 12.68 -1.39 7.22
CA MET A 57 13.30 -1.19 5.91
C MET A 57 12.30 -1.48 4.78
N SER A 58 12.61 -1.03 3.56
CA SER A 58 11.80 -1.35 2.38
C SER A 58 11.69 -2.86 2.13
N ASP A 59 12.76 -3.59 2.42
CA ASP A 59 12.86 -5.03 2.18
C ASP A 59 11.90 -5.80 3.09
N ASP A 60 11.77 -5.39 4.36
CA ASP A 60 10.79 -5.97 5.29
C ASP A 60 9.35 -5.84 4.77
N VAL A 61 9.04 -4.71 4.12
CA VAL A 61 7.73 -4.45 3.54
C VAL A 61 7.49 -5.35 2.32
N TYR A 62 8.50 -5.53 1.46
CA TYR A 62 8.41 -6.44 0.31
C TYR A 62 8.23 -7.90 0.73
N ASP A 63 8.99 -8.33 1.73
CA ASP A 63 8.90 -9.68 2.29
C ASP A 63 7.55 -9.92 2.97
N ALA A 64 7.01 -8.91 3.68
CA ALA A 64 5.68 -8.99 4.25
C ALA A 64 4.57 -9.08 3.18
N PHE A 65 4.71 -8.33 2.09
CA PHE A 65 3.80 -8.44 0.94
C PHE A 65 3.86 -9.85 0.33
N SER A 66 5.06 -10.40 0.14
CA SER A 66 5.28 -11.77 -0.34
C SER A 66 4.66 -12.82 0.60
N LEU A 67 4.81 -12.65 1.92
CA LEU A 67 4.20 -13.51 2.96
C LEU A 67 2.67 -13.57 2.85
N ILE A 68 2.03 -12.45 2.51
CA ILE A 68 0.57 -12.34 2.35
C ILE A 68 0.13 -12.78 0.93
N GLY A 69 1.08 -13.21 0.07
CA GLY A 69 0.80 -13.64 -1.30
C GLY A 69 0.52 -12.48 -2.26
N GLN A 70 0.94 -11.26 -1.93
CA GLN A 70 0.87 -10.09 -2.80
C GLN A 70 2.24 -9.76 -3.36
N ASN A 71 2.48 -10.10 -4.62
CA ASN A 71 3.75 -9.78 -5.27
C ASN A 71 3.70 -8.38 -5.86
N VAL A 72 4.51 -7.47 -5.33
CA VAL A 72 4.69 -6.12 -5.85
C VAL A 72 6.03 -6.03 -6.58
N THR A 73 6.02 -5.37 -7.74
CA THR A 73 7.23 -5.18 -8.55
C THR A 73 8.16 -4.17 -7.89
N GLN A 74 9.43 -4.54 -7.74
CA GLN A 74 10.48 -3.68 -7.21
C GLN A 74 11.06 -2.78 -8.31
N SER A 75 11.76 -1.72 -7.89
CA SER A 75 12.47 -0.83 -8.82
C SER A 75 13.58 -1.56 -9.60
N SER A 76 14.19 -2.58 -9.00
CA SER A 76 15.15 -3.48 -9.63
C SER A 76 14.54 -4.31 -10.77
N ASP A 77 13.28 -4.71 -10.65
CA ASP A 77 12.58 -5.51 -11.66
C ASP A 77 12.26 -4.72 -12.93
N LEU A 78 12.16 -3.39 -12.81
CA LEU A 78 11.81 -2.48 -13.91
C LEU A 78 12.96 -2.26 -14.91
N GLY A 79 14.11 -2.93 -14.74
CA GLY A 79 15.21 -2.90 -15.69
C GLY A 79 15.64 -1.48 -16.02
N THR A 80 16.21 -0.77 -15.06
CA THR A 80 16.64 0.62 -15.21
C THR A 80 17.72 0.72 -16.29
N SER A 81 17.30 0.92 -17.55
CA SER A 81 18.11 1.60 -18.55
C SER A 81 18.15 3.06 -18.13
N THR A 82 18.96 3.40 -17.13
CA THR A 82 19.25 4.80 -16.85
C THR A 82 19.88 5.37 -18.12
N CYS A 83 19.18 6.30 -18.77
CA CYS A 83 19.78 7.15 -19.80
C CYS A 83 20.97 7.85 -19.16
N SER A 84 22.18 7.35 -19.45
CA SER A 84 23.41 8.07 -19.16
C SER A 84 23.31 9.45 -19.81
N LYS A 85 23.57 10.50 -19.03
CA LYS A 85 23.75 11.85 -19.55
C LYS A 85 24.89 11.90 -20.57
#